data_AF-A0ABD0YV39-F1
#
_entry.id   AF-A0ABD0YV39-F1
#
_cell.length_a   1.000
_cell.length_b   1.000
_cell.length_c   1.000
_cell.angle_alpha   90.00
_cell.angle_beta   90.00
_cell.angle_gamma   90.00
#
_symmetry.space_group_name_H-M   'P 1'
#
loop_
_entity.id
_entity.type
_entity.pdbx_description
1 polymer ?
#
loop_
_entity_poly.entity_id
_entity_poly.type
_entity_poly.pdbx_seq_one_letter_code
_entity_poly.pdbx_strand_id
1 'polypeptide(L)'
;MSTANALERFKEFILTVRIYVPWKHRAGKYVKAGGKFPQASQEFLIPGNMTLDKLRDRIGCPEDFQDMNTDISENPLQPISIRSGDVYKSAMFYIGNVFYIDTRHSDNIDYSEVVKKWAVRKKINLHRTEIMEKTCVNSLVARLGYPYLYVHQGCCEHLIVITDAR
;
A
#
# COMPACT_ATOMS: atom_id res chain seq x y z
N MET A 1 33.69 -4.38 -13.33
CA MET A 1 32.95 -4.97 -14.46
C MET A 1 31.66 -5.55 -13.89
N SER A 2 30.57 -4.78 -13.94
CA SER A 2 29.25 -5.21 -13.45
C SER A 2 28.67 -6.13 -14.52
N THR A 3 28.50 -7.41 -14.20
CA THR A 3 27.72 -8.33 -15.04
C THR A 3 26.31 -7.79 -15.09
N ALA A 4 25.89 -7.29 -16.26
CA ALA A 4 24.49 -7.07 -16.55
C ALA A 4 23.80 -8.43 -16.39
N ASN A 5 22.93 -8.57 -15.39
CA ASN A 5 22.09 -9.75 -15.25
C ASN A 5 21.30 -9.89 -16.56
N ALA A 6 21.61 -10.94 -17.31
CA ALA A 6 20.95 -11.22 -18.57
C ALA A 6 19.48 -11.55 -18.27
N LEU A 7 18.56 -10.87 -18.97
CA LEU A 7 17.12 -11.14 -18.86
C LEU A 7 16.88 -12.58 -19.35
N GLU A 8 16.47 -13.48 -18.44
CA GLU A 8 16.17 -14.87 -18.81
C GLU A 8 14.75 -14.96 -19.39
N ARG A 9 14.67 -15.47 -20.63
CA ARG A 9 13.41 -15.59 -21.37
C ARG A 9 12.40 -16.43 -20.57
N PHE A 10 11.16 -15.93 -20.46
CA PHE A 10 10.05 -16.54 -19.71
C PHE A 10 10.17 -16.56 -18.17
N LYS A 11 11.24 -16.03 -17.59
CA LYS A 11 11.36 -15.89 -16.12
C LYS A 11 11.01 -14.50 -15.60
N GLU A 12 11.05 -13.51 -16.47
CA GLU A 12 10.72 -12.13 -16.14
C GLU A 12 9.45 -11.71 -16.85
N PHE A 13 8.54 -11.12 -16.09
CA PHE A 13 7.32 -10.51 -16.57
C PHE A 13 7.17 -9.14 -15.93
N ILE A 14 6.42 -8.27 -16.59
CA ILE A 14 6.06 -6.95 -16.11
C ILE A 14 4.59 -7.00 -15.71
N LEU A 15 4.32 -6.65 -14.46
CA LEU A 15 2.96 -6.49 -13.97
C LEU A 15 2.49 -5.05 -14.17
N THR A 16 1.23 -4.90 -14.58
CA THR A 16 0.53 -3.63 -14.50
C THR A 16 -0.26 -3.61 -13.20
N VAL A 17 0.09 -2.69 -12.30
CA VAL A 17 -0.54 -2.54 -10.99
C VAL A 17 -1.24 -1.18 -10.92
N ARG A 18 -2.55 -1.21 -10.70
CA ARG A 18 -3.40 -0.03 -10.59
C ARG A 18 -3.75 0.24 -9.14
N ILE A 19 -3.56 1.48 -8.71
CA ILE A 19 -3.87 1.97 -7.36
C ILE A 19 -5.08 2.89 -7.44
N TYR A 20 -6.01 2.72 -6.52
CA TYR A 20 -7.21 3.53 -6.43
C TYR A 20 -7.10 4.58 -5.32
N VAL A 21 -7.91 5.63 -5.41
CA VAL A 21 -8.04 6.66 -4.38
C VAL A 21 -8.42 6.05 -3.02
N PRO A 22 -8.00 6.65 -1.90
CA PRO A 22 -8.26 6.08 -0.59
C PRO A 22 -9.75 6.04 -0.27
N TRP A 23 -10.17 4.98 0.42
CA TRP A 23 -11.56 4.79 0.81
C TRP A 23 -11.95 5.72 1.96
N LYS A 24 -13.09 6.41 1.82
CA LYS A 24 -13.62 7.29 2.87
C LYS A 24 -14.74 6.57 3.63
N HIS A 25 -14.39 6.05 4.81
CA HIS A 25 -15.32 5.33 5.70
C HIS A 25 -16.51 6.17 6.20
N ARG A 26 -16.37 7.49 6.24
CA ARG A 26 -17.45 8.42 6.60
C ARG A 26 -17.79 9.33 5.42
N ALA A 27 -18.87 9.03 4.72
CA ALA A 27 -19.59 10.06 3.98
C ALA A 27 -20.35 10.90 5.02
N GLY A 28 -19.84 12.09 5.36
CA GLY A 28 -20.63 13.05 6.13
C GLY A 28 -21.96 13.33 5.43
N LYS A 29 -22.98 13.79 6.16
CA LYS A 29 -24.31 14.15 5.58
C LYS A 29 -24.23 15.10 4.37
N TYR A 30 -23.12 15.83 4.23
CA TYR A 30 -22.83 16.79 3.16
C TYR A 30 -21.70 16.36 2.21
N VAL A 31 -21.01 15.26 2.49
CA VAL A 31 -20.01 14.70 1.59
C VAL A 31 -20.76 13.73 0.71
N LYS A 32 -21.09 14.15 -0.52
CA LYS A 32 -21.42 13.18 -1.57
C LYS A 32 -20.28 12.19 -1.58
N ALA A 33 -20.54 10.94 -1.15
CA ALA A 33 -19.59 9.87 -1.31
C ALA A 33 -19.02 10.01 -2.73
N GLY A 34 -17.69 10.03 -2.85
CA GLY A 34 -17.03 10.08 -4.15
C GLY A 34 -17.68 9.08 -5.10
N GLY A 35 -17.65 9.36 -6.40
CA GLY A 35 -18.48 8.71 -7.43
C GLY A 35 -18.69 7.21 -7.21
N LYS A 36 -19.84 6.69 -7.67
CA LYS A 36 -20.34 5.31 -7.41
C LYS A 36 -19.34 4.16 -7.58
N PHE A 37 -18.18 4.41 -8.21
CA PHE A 37 -17.12 3.44 -8.47
C PHE A 37 -15.77 3.95 -7.94
N PRO A 38 -14.90 3.05 -7.42
CA PRO A 38 -13.53 3.39 -7.05
C PRO A 38 -12.81 4.08 -8.22
N GLN A 39 -12.20 5.24 -7.96
CA GLN A 39 -11.45 5.99 -8.97
C GLN A 39 -9.99 5.56 -8.97
N ALA A 40 -9.46 5.19 -10.13
CA ALA A 40 -8.04 4.91 -10.29
C ALA A 40 -7.25 6.21 -10.11
N SER A 41 -6.21 6.17 -9.28
CA SER A 41 -5.32 7.28 -9.01
C SER A 41 -4.03 7.15 -9.81
N GLN A 42 -3.41 5.97 -9.78
CA GLN A 42 -2.09 5.71 -10.33
C GLN A 42 -2.05 4.32 -10.98
N GLU A 43 -1.16 4.15 -11.96
CA GLU A 43 -0.89 2.87 -12.59
C GLU A 43 0.62 2.73 -12.80
N PHE A 44 1.16 1.58 -12.43
CA PHE A 44 2.59 1.30 -12.46
C PHE A 44 2.88 0.05 -13.29
N LEU A 45 3.95 0.11 -14.06
CA LEU A 45 4.58 -1.05 -14.69
C LEU A 45 5.73 -1.50 -13.79
N ILE A 46 5.62 -2.72 -13.28
CA ILE A 46 6.52 -3.22 -12.24
C ILE A 46 7.19 -4.51 -12.72
N PRO A 47 8.54 -4.56 -12.76
CA PRO A 47 9.26 -5.79 -13.00
C PRO A 47 8.99 -6.81 -11.88
N GLY A 48 8.77 -8.07 -12.24
CA GLY A 48 8.50 -9.12 -11.26
C GLY A 48 9.61 -9.33 -10.21
N ASN A 49 10.86 -9.01 -10.53
CA ASN A 49 11.99 -9.12 -9.60
C ASN A 49 12.08 -7.99 -8.56
N MET A 50 11.21 -6.97 -8.67
CA MET A 50 11.18 -5.87 -7.71
C MET A 50 10.50 -6.31 -6.41
N THR A 51 11.02 -5.86 -5.27
CA THR A 51 10.42 -6.09 -3.96
C THR A 51 9.25 -5.14 -3.69
N LEU A 52 8.33 -5.54 -2.82
CA LEU A 52 7.12 -4.76 -2.53
C LEU A 52 7.40 -3.44 -1.83
N ASP A 53 8.51 -3.29 -1.12
CA ASP A 53 8.88 -2.03 -0.46
C ASP A 53 9.12 -0.92 -1.50
N LYS A 54 9.67 -1.27 -2.66
CA LYS A 54 9.84 -0.34 -3.78
C LYS A 54 8.51 0.06 -4.41
N LEU A 55 7.51 -0.83 -4.42
CA LEU A 55 6.16 -0.47 -4.86
C LEU A 55 5.54 0.49 -3.86
N ARG A 56 5.64 0.19 -2.56
CA ARG A 56 5.16 1.06 -1.48
C ARG A 56 5.74 2.48 -1.61
N ASP A 57 7.05 2.61 -1.83
CA ASP A 57 7.73 3.91 -1.96
C ASP A 57 7.26 4.74 -3.17
N ARG A 58 6.61 4.10 -4.16
CA ARG A 58 6.10 4.77 -5.37
C ARG A 58 4.65 5.17 -5.28
N ILE A 59 3.88 4.58 -4.37
CA ILE A 59 2.46 4.93 -4.19
C ILE A 59 2.40 6.32 -3.53
N GLY A 60 1.92 7.31 -4.27
CA GLY A 60 1.65 8.63 -3.71
C GLY A 60 0.22 8.74 -3.20
N CYS A 61 0.01 9.11 -1.94
CA CYS A 61 -1.31 9.41 -1.42
C CYS A 61 -1.43 10.90 -1.07
N PRO A 62 -2.58 11.56 -1.35
CA PRO A 62 -2.83 12.91 -0.84
C PRO A 62 -2.64 13.03 0.67
N GLU A 63 -2.95 11.96 1.41
CA GLU A 63 -2.77 11.94 2.87
C GLU A 63 -1.32 11.93 3.29
N ASP A 64 -0.34 11.65 2.42
CA ASP A 64 1.10 11.77 2.75
C ASP A 64 1.58 13.21 2.84
N PHE A 65 0.80 14.18 2.36
CA PHE A 65 1.17 15.60 2.32
C PHE A 65 0.44 16.44 3.36
N GLN A 66 -0.30 15.82 4.28
CA GLN A 66 -0.96 16.53 5.37
C GLN A 66 0.08 17.14 6.29
N ASP A 67 -0.16 18.39 6.70
CA ASP A 67 0.69 19.06 7.67
C ASP A 67 0.52 18.41 9.04
N MET A 68 1.64 17.97 9.62
CA MET A 68 1.72 17.43 10.98
C MET A 68 2.19 18.45 12.00
N ASN A 69 2.39 19.70 11.57
CA ASN A 69 2.50 20.79 12.53
C ASN A 69 1.27 20.81 13.43
N THR A 70 1.50 21.24 14.67
CA THR A 70 0.45 21.45 15.67
C THR A 70 -0.47 22.60 15.25
N ASP A 71 -1.10 23.27 16.21
CA ASP A 71 -1.98 24.39 15.92
C ASP A 71 -1.30 25.46 15.04
N ILE A 72 -1.92 25.76 13.89
CA ILE A 72 -1.47 26.76 12.92
C ILE A 72 -2.36 28.00 12.95
N SER A 73 -3.28 28.11 13.91
CA SER A 73 -4.26 29.19 13.98
C SER A 73 -3.63 30.58 14.01
N GLU A 74 -2.46 30.71 14.64
CA GLU A 74 -1.72 31.97 14.73
C GLU A 74 -1.01 32.35 13.42
N ASN A 75 -0.62 31.36 12.60
CA ASN A 75 0.03 31.60 11.32
C ASN A 75 -0.41 30.58 10.24
N PRO A 76 -1.59 30.75 9.63
CA PRO A 76 -2.14 29.78 8.67
C PRO A 76 -1.37 29.67 7.35
N LEU A 77 -0.48 30.63 7.07
CA LEU A 77 0.34 30.67 5.85
C LEU A 77 1.73 30.09 6.06
N GLN A 78 2.02 29.52 7.23
CA GLN A 78 3.31 28.89 7.47
C GLN A 78 3.52 27.71 6.50
N PRO A 79 4.74 27.53 5.99
CA PRO A 79 5.03 26.41 5.11
C PRO A 79 4.97 25.09 5.88
N ILE A 80 4.47 24.04 5.21
CA ILE A 80 4.46 22.68 5.75
C ILE A 80 5.91 22.23 5.95
N SER A 81 6.27 21.97 7.20
CA SER A 81 7.62 21.54 7.59
C SER A 81 7.71 20.03 7.82
N ILE A 82 6.65 19.43 8.38
CA ILE A 82 6.58 18.00 8.67
C ILE A 82 5.36 17.42 7.99
N ARG A 83 5.56 16.42 7.15
CA ARG A 83 4.47 15.73 6.47
C ARG A 83 4.09 14.47 7.21
N SER A 84 2.82 14.13 7.17
CA SER A 84 2.28 12.86 7.69
C SER A 84 3.02 11.63 7.14
N GLY A 85 3.39 11.62 5.86
CA GLY A 85 4.16 10.53 5.25
C GLY A 85 5.57 10.34 5.85
N ASP A 86 6.18 11.42 6.35
CA ASP A 86 7.51 11.39 6.98
C ASP A 86 7.45 10.87 8.42
N VAL A 87 6.31 11.02 9.10
CA VAL A 87 6.07 10.56 10.47
C VAL A 87 5.54 9.13 10.48
N TYR A 88 4.49 8.86 9.71
CA TYR A 88 3.75 7.59 9.72
C TYR A 88 4.22 6.65 8.61
N LYS A 89 5.35 6.00 8.86
CA LYS A 89 6.03 5.13 7.88
C LYS A 89 5.51 3.69 7.84
N SER A 90 4.53 3.36 8.67
CA SER A 90 3.96 2.00 8.75
C SER A 90 3.02 1.74 7.58
N ALA A 91 3.23 0.62 6.89
CA ALA A 91 2.43 0.21 5.74
C ALA A 91 2.25 -1.31 5.65
N MET A 92 1.16 -1.74 5.03
CA MET A 92 0.81 -3.15 4.85
C MET A 92 0.09 -3.38 3.52
N PHE A 93 0.49 -4.40 2.77
CA PHE A 93 -0.34 -4.97 1.71
C PHE A 93 -1.06 -6.22 2.21
N TYR A 94 -2.24 -6.48 1.68
CA TYR A 94 -2.95 -7.74 1.86
C TYR A 94 -3.29 -8.32 0.49
N ILE A 95 -2.52 -9.33 0.07
CA ILE A 95 -2.59 -9.95 -1.25
C ILE A 95 -2.60 -11.48 -1.09
N GLY A 96 -3.57 -12.14 -1.72
CA GLY A 96 -3.59 -13.61 -1.77
C GLY A 96 -3.67 -14.30 -0.40
N ASN A 97 -4.43 -13.74 0.54
CA ASN A 97 -4.52 -14.21 1.94
C ASN A 97 -3.20 -14.13 2.74
N VAL A 98 -2.29 -13.25 2.33
CA VAL A 98 -1.03 -12.98 3.02
C VAL A 98 -0.92 -11.49 3.31
N PHE A 99 -0.53 -11.16 4.53
CA PHE A 99 -0.16 -9.79 4.91
C PHE A 99 1.32 -9.56 4.59
N TYR A 100 1.65 -8.48 3.90
CA TYR A 100 3.03 -8.06 3.64
C TYR A 100 3.27 -6.75 4.40
N ILE A 101 4.09 -6.81 5.45
CA ILE A 101 4.32 -5.69 6.35
C ILE A 101 5.68 -5.06 6.09
N ASP A 102 5.77 -3.74 6.27
CA ASP A 102 7.02 -3.02 6.13
C ASP A 102 7.79 -3.03 7.47
N THR A 103 8.95 -3.69 7.50
CA THR A 103 9.78 -3.77 8.71
C THR A 103 11.09 -2.96 8.62
N ARG A 104 11.18 -2.02 7.66
CA ARG A 104 12.40 -1.23 7.42
C ARG A 104 12.74 -0.26 8.54
N HIS A 105 11.74 0.15 9.33
CA HIS A 105 11.92 1.03 10.49
C HIS A 105 11.46 0.32 11.76
N SER A 106 12.19 0.51 12.86
CA SER A 106 11.82 -0.02 14.18
C SER A 106 10.50 0.52 14.70
N ASP A 107 10.12 1.72 14.27
CA ASP A 107 8.91 2.41 14.71
C ASP A 107 7.68 1.94 13.91
N ASN A 108 7.87 1.04 12.95
CA ASN A 108 6.77 0.52 12.16
C ASN A 108 5.90 -0.44 12.98
N ILE A 109 4.59 -0.21 12.91
CA ILE A 109 3.57 -1.00 13.60
C ILE A 109 3.05 -2.07 12.63
N ASP A 110 3.02 -3.33 13.10
CA ASP A 110 2.38 -4.43 12.37
C ASP A 110 0.84 -4.29 12.46
N TYR A 111 0.22 -3.74 11.41
CA TYR A 111 -1.23 -3.63 11.30
C TYR A 111 -1.94 -5.00 11.22
N SER A 112 -1.25 -6.04 10.77
CA SER A 112 -1.85 -7.36 10.60
C SER A 112 -2.20 -8.01 11.94
N GLU A 113 -1.52 -7.66 13.04
CA GLU A 113 -1.78 -8.27 14.35
C GLU A 113 -3.23 -8.12 14.81
N VAL A 114 -3.80 -6.92 14.66
CA VAL A 114 -5.17 -6.62 15.10
C VAL A 114 -6.16 -7.47 14.31
N VAL A 115 -5.94 -7.60 12.99
CA VAL A 115 -6.78 -8.39 12.09
C VAL A 115 -6.63 -9.89 12.38
N LYS A 116 -5.41 -10.38 12.62
CA LYS A 116 -5.13 -11.76 13.02
C LYS A 116 -5.84 -12.12 14.33
N LYS A 117 -5.75 -11.26 15.36
CA LYS A 117 -6.44 -11.44 16.65
C LYS A 117 -7.96 -11.51 16.47
N TRP A 118 -8.52 -10.64 15.63
CA TRP A 118 -9.94 -10.68 15.28
C TRP A 118 -10.33 -11.98 14.56
N ALA A 119 -9.49 -12.43 13.61
CA ALA A 119 -9.74 -13.63 12.80
C ALA A 119 -9.75 -14.91 13.66
N VAL A 120 -8.84 -15.03 14.63
CA VAL A 120 -8.81 -16.15 15.59
C VAL A 120 -10.13 -16.25 16.36
N ARG A 121 -10.63 -15.12 16.88
CA ARG A 121 -11.93 -15.08 17.58
C ARG A 121 -13.10 -15.48 16.69
N LYS A 122 -13.00 -15.22 15.38
CA LYS A 122 -14.01 -15.59 14.38
C LYS A 122 -13.78 -16.97 13.75
N LYS A 123 -12.75 -17.71 14.15
CA LYS A 123 -12.34 -18.99 13.56
C LYS A 123 -12.05 -18.89 12.04
N ILE A 124 -11.55 -17.75 11.60
CA ILE A 124 -11.13 -17.50 10.22
C ILE A 124 -9.64 -17.80 10.12
N ASN A 125 -9.24 -18.58 9.11
CA ASN A 125 -7.85 -18.92 8.88
C ASN A 125 -7.10 -17.76 8.21
N LEU A 126 -6.56 -16.86 9.03
CA LEU A 126 -5.84 -15.67 8.56
C LEU A 126 -4.65 -15.39 9.50
N HIS A 127 -3.50 -15.98 9.18
CA HIS A 127 -2.32 -15.96 10.06
C HIS A 127 -1.00 -15.64 9.32
N ARG A 128 -0.98 -15.73 8.00
CA ARG A 128 0.25 -15.57 7.22
C ARG A 128 0.66 -14.11 7.11
N THR A 129 1.87 -13.81 7.58
CA THR A 129 2.51 -12.50 7.46
C THR A 129 3.90 -12.72 6.87
N GLU A 130 4.26 -11.91 5.90
CA GLU A 130 5.56 -11.90 5.22
C GLU A 130 6.15 -10.48 5.25
N ILE A 131 7.45 -10.38 5.03
CA ILE A 131 8.19 -9.12 5.07
C ILE A 131 8.24 -8.50 3.66
N MET A 132 7.81 -7.24 3.56
CA MET A 132 7.63 -6.55 2.28
C MET A 132 8.94 -6.35 1.53
N GLU A 133 10.01 -5.94 2.21
CA GLU A 133 11.34 -5.72 1.65
C GLU A 133 12.09 -7.01 1.26
N LYS A 134 11.53 -8.19 1.59
CA LYS A 134 12.07 -9.50 1.20
C LYS A 134 11.17 -10.24 0.19
N THR A 135 10.02 -9.66 -0.16
CA THR A 135 9.03 -10.29 -1.04
C THR A 135 9.08 -9.64 -2.42
N CYS A 136 9.47 -10.42 -3.42
CA CYS A 136 9.40 -10.00 -4.82
C CYS A 136 7.97 -10.07 -5.36
N VAL A 137 7.65 -9.17 -6.29
CA VAL A 137 6.33 -9.09 -6.91
C VAL A 137 5.97 -10.37 -7.69
N ASN A 138 6.96 -11.07 -8.25
CA ASN A 138 6.76 -12.33 -8.95
C ASN A 138 6.49 -13.55 -8.06
N SER A 139 6.69 -13.45 -6.74
CA SER A 139 6.36 -14.53 -5.80
C SER A 139 4.92 -14.44 -5.26
N LEU A 140 4.19 -13.39 -5.64
CA LEU A 140 2.83 -13.17 -5.19
C LEU A 140 1.85 -14.16 -5.81
N VAL A 141 1.02 -14.77 -4.96
CA VAL A 141 -0.14 -15.54 -5.41
C VAL A 141 -1.31 -14.58 -5.60
N ALA A 142 -1.43 -14.03 -6.81
CA ALA A 142 -2.44 -13.04 -7.15
C ALA A 142 -3.26 -13.44 -8.39
N ARG A 143 -4.47 -12.88 -8.49
CA ARG A 143 -5.40 -13.03 -9.60
C ARG A 143 -5.50 -11.71 -10.32
N LEU A 144 -5.36 -11.74 -11.64
CA LEU A 144 -5.56 -10.55 -12.47
C LEU A 144 -7.00 -10.05 -12.34
N GLY A 145 -7.17 -8.73 -12.21
CA GLY A 145 -8.46 -8.07 -12.02
C GLY A 145 -9.06 -8.21 -10.62
N TYR A 146 -8.44 -8.95 -9.70
CA TYR A 146 -8.95 -9.09 -8.33
C TYR A 146 -8.45 -7.93 -7.44
N PRO A 147 -9.34 -7.31 -6.62
CA PRO A 147 -8.94 -6.23 -5.73
C PRO A 147 -8.21 -6.74 -4.49
N TYR A 148 -7.10 -6.08 -4.18
CA TYR A 148 -6.28 -6.24 -3.00
C TYR A 148 -6.24 -4.95 -2.19
N LEU A 149 -5.71 -5.02 -0.97
CA LEU A 149 -5.70 -3.90 -0.04
C LEU A 149 -4.26 -3.42 0.22
N TYR A 150 -4.09 -2.10 0.23
CA TYR A 150 -2.92 -1.42 0.76
C TYR A 150 -3.37 -0.46 1.87
N VAL A 151 -2.69 -0.52 3.01
CA VAL A 151 -2.97 0.35 4.15
C VAL A 151 -1.70 1.08 4.54
N HIS A 152 -1.79 2.40 4.71
CA HIS A 152 -0.73 3.23 5.29
C HIS A 152 -1.33 4.24 6.28
N GLN A 153 -0.47 4.85 7.11
CA GLN A 153 -0.86 5.84 8.13
C GLN A 153 -1.99 5.39 9.08
N GLY A 154 -2.09 4.08 9.36
CA GLY A 154 -3.02 3.49 10.31
C GLY A 154 -4.45 3.29 9.81
N CYS A 155 -4.96 4.17 8.93
CA CYS A 155 -6.36 4.11 8.48
C CYS A 155 -6.58 4.48 7.01
N CYS A 156 -5.54 4.86 6.27
CA CYS A 156 -5.67 5.20 4.86
C CYS A 156 -5.60 3.93 4.01
N GLU A 157 -6.74 3.53 3.46
CA GLU A 157 -6.94 2.26 2.76
C GLU A 157 -7.12 2.48 1.26
N HIS A 158 -6.29 1.82 0.46
CA HIS A 158 -6.33 1.85 -0.99
C HIS A 158 -6.65 0.46 -1.55
N LEU A 159 -7.49 0.43 -2.59
CA LEU A 159 -7.59 -0.75 -3.43
C LEU A 159 -6.42 -0.79 -4.41
N ILE A 160 -5.88 -1.99 -4.60
CA ILE A 160 -4.84 -2.30 -5.58
C ILE A 160 -5.32 -3.43 -6.47
N VAL A 161 -5.17 -3.28 -7.77
CA VAL A 161 -5.56 -4.30 -8.75
C VAL A 161 -4.37 -4.57 -9.66
N ILE A 162 -3.97 -5.83 -9.77
CA ILE A 162 -3.03 -6.26 -10.81
C ILE A 162 -3.87 -6.50 -12.07
N THR A 163 -3.73 -5.66 -13.08
CA THR A 163 -4.62 -5.65 -14.25
C THR A 163 -4.09 -6.49 -15.40
N ASP A 164 -2.77 -6.63 -15.52
CA ASP A 164 -2.09 -7.32 -16.62
C ASP A 164 -0.74 -7.90 -16.17
N ALA A 165 -0.28 -8.92 -16.88
CA ALA A 165 1.04 -9.55 -16.72
C ALA A 165 1.57 -9.99 -18.11
N ARG A 166 2.72 -9.48 -18.51
CA ARG A 166 3.30 -9.73 -19.85
C ARG A 166 4.80 -9.97 -19.83
#